data_AF-A0A954M5R5-F1
#
_entry.id   AF-A0A954M5R5-F1
#
_cell.length_a   1.000
_cell.length_b   1.000
_cell.length_c   1.000
_cell.angle_alpha   90.00
_cell.angle_beta   90.00
_cell.angle_gamma   90.00
#
_symmetry.space_group_name_H-M   'P 1'
#
loop_
_entity.id
_entity.type
_entity.pdbx_description
1 polymer ?
#
loop_
_entity_poly.entity_id
_entity_poly.type
_entity_poly.pdbx_seq_one_letter_code
_entity_poly.pdbx_strand_id
1 'polypeptide(L)' 'MAELRKQISIFIPISDWRALRLEAVRLGIPITELCRRWMHPHMEELRSTAHPS' A
#
# COMPACT_ATOMS: atom_id res chain seq x y z
N MET A 1 -1.05 17.06 -13.83
CA MET A 1 -0.22 16.08 -14.57
C MET A 1 -0.46 14.71 -13.95
N ALA A 2 -0.61 13.65 -14.75
CA ALA A 2 -0.83 12.32 -14.20
C ALA A 2 0.43 11.84 -13.47
N GLU A 3 0.28 11.39 -12.23
CA GLU A 3 1.37 10.89 -11.40
C GLU A 3 1.96 9.60 -12.00
N LEU A 4 3.29 9.52 -12.14
CA LEU A 4 3.97 8.32 -12.64
C LEU A 4 3.84 7.19 -11.62
N ARG A 5 3.28 6.05 -12.05
CA ARG A 5 3.10 4.88 -11.19
C ARG A 5 4.17 3.83 -11.48
N LYS A 6 4.80 3.32 -10.42
CA LYS A 6 5.73 2.18 -10.49
C LYS A 6 5.07 0.93 -9.93
N GLN A 7 5.13 -0.18 -10.67
CA GLN A 7 4.83 -1.51 -10.12
C GLN A 7 6.04 -2.04 -9.35
N ILE A 8 5.79 -2.53 -8.13
CA ILE A 8 6.76 -3.18 -7.26
C ILE A 8 6.31 -4.61 -6.95
N SER A 9 7.26 -5.49 -6.71
CA SER A 9 7.02 -6.86 -6.23
C SER A 9 7.58 -6.97 -4.81
N ILE A 10 6.81 -7.57 -3.91
CA ILE A 10 7.21 -7.82 -2.52
C ILE A 10 7.04 -9.31 -2.19
N PHE A 11 7.89 -9.83 -1.32
CA PHE A 11 7.74 -11.17 -0.76
C PHE A 11 7.07 -11.06 0.61
N ILE A 12 5.99 -11.81 0.82
CA ILE A 12 5.27 -11.90 2.08
C ILE A 12 4.90 -13.35 2.38
N PRO A 13 4.71 -13.74 3.65
CA PRO A 13 4.14 -15.04 4.01
C PRO A 13 2.79 -15.29 3.32
N ILE A 14 2.52 -16.56 3.02
CA ILE A 14 1.23 -16.96 2.41
C ILE A 14 0.04 -16.61 3.34
N SER A 15 0.23 -16.69 4.66
CA SER A 15 -0.76 -16.27 5.65
C SER A 15 -1.18 -14.82 5.45
N ASP A 16 -0.20 -13.94 5.26
CA ASP A 16 -0.41 -12.49 5.20
C ASP A 16 -1.03 -12.12 3.86
N TRP A 17 -0.59 -12.78 2.78
CA TRP A 17 -1.26 -12.70 1.49
C TRP A 17 -2.75 -13.06 1.57
N ARG A 18 -3.08 -14.16 2.25
CA ARG A 18 -4.48 -14.58 2.43
C ARG A 18 -5.26 -13.55 3.24
N ALA A 19 -4.70 -13.02 4.31
CA ALA A 19 -5.32 -11.99 5.13
C ALA A 19 -5.63 -10.73 4.30
N LEU A 20 -4.65 -10.22 3.53
CA LEU A 20 -4.81 -9.08 2.64
C LEU A 20 -5.92 -9.31 1.60
N ARG A 21 -5.95 -10.50 1.00
CA ARG A 21 -6.96 -10.86 0.01
C ARG A 21 -8.36 -10.89 0.62
N LEU A 22 -8.52 -11.48 1.80
CA LEU A 22 -9.82 -11.53 2.48
C LEU A 22 -10.32 -10.15 2.85
N GLU A 23 -9.44 -9.27 3.33
CA GLU A 23 -9.79 -7.91 3.69
C GLU A 23 -10.21 -7.07 2.48
N ALA A 24 -9.51 -7.22 1.36
CA ALA A 24 -9.87 -6.57 0.10
C ALA A 24 -11.27 -7.02 -0.38
N VAL A 25 -11.58 -8.31 -0.26
CA VAL A 25 -12.92 -8.85 -0.55
C VAL A 25 -13.97 -8.29 0.40
N ARG A 26 -13.69 -8.26 1.71
CA ARG A 26 -14.60 -7.73 2.74
C ARG A 26 -14.98 -6.27 2.47
N LEU A 27 -14.03 -5.48 1.96
CA LEU A 27 -14.22 -4.06 1.63
C LEU A 27 -14.73 -3.83 0.20
N GLY A 28 -14.79 -4.85 -0.64
CA GLY A 28 -15.21 -4.73 -2.04
C GLY A 28 -14.26 -3.91 -2.91
N ILE A 29 -12.96 -3.90 -2.59
CA ILE A 29 -11.94 -3.10 -3.31
C ILE A 29 -10.80 -3.97 -3.86
N PRO A 30 -10.09 -3.52 -4.91
CA PRO A 30 -8.88 -4.18 -5.37
C PRO A 30 -7.81 -4.24 -4.27
N ILE A 31 -7.07 -5.35 -4.19
CA ILE A 31 -6.00 -5.50 -3.19
C ILE A 31 -4.91 -4.42 -3.31
N THR A 32 -4.63 -3.94 -4.52
CA THR A 32 -3.67 -2.84 -4.75
C THR A 32 -4.17 -1.51 -4.20
N GLU A 33 -5.48 -1.28 -4.19
CA GLU A 33 -6.11 -0.13 -3.57
C GLU A 33 -6.06 -0.25 -2.04
N LEU A 34 -6.32 -1.44 -1.48
CA LEU A 34 -6.13 -1.70 -0.06
C LEU A 34 -4.69 -1.39 0.39
N CYS A 35 -3.70 -1.94 -0.30
CA CYS A 35 -2.28 -1.68 0.01
C CYS A 35 -1.96 -0.19 -0.10
N ARG A 36 -2.46 0.53 -1.11
CA ARG A 36 -2.24 1.97 -1.25
C ARG A 36 -2.82 2.75 -0.06
N ARG A 37 -4.05 2.44 0.35
CA ARG A 37 -4.70 3.10 1.50
C ARG A 37 -3.93 2.90 2.80
N TRP A 38 -3.40 1.70 3.01
CA TRP A 38 -2.62 1.40 4.21
C TRP A 38 -1.19 1.97 4.17
N MET A 39 -0.57 2.05 3.00
CA MET A 39 0.74 2.68 2.86
C MET A 39 0.67 4.21 2.97
N HIS A 40 -0.41 4.84 2.51
CA HIS A 40 -0.49 6.30 2.37
C HIS A 40 -0.10 7.09 3.64
N PRO A 41 -0.61 6.77 4.85
CA PRO A 41 -0.24 7.49 6.06
C PRO A 41 1.26 7.42 6.35
N HIS A 42 1.85 6.24 6.24
CA HIS A 42 3.28 6.03 6.47
C HIS A 42 4.15 6.71 5.41
N MET A 43 3.66 6.80 4.17
CA MET A 43 4.37 7.53 3.11
C MET A 43 4.35 9.04 3.35
N GLU A 44 3.27 9.60 3.92
CA GLU A 44 3.23 11.01 4.35
C GLU A 44 4.21 11.28 5.49
N GLU A 45 4.27 10.39 6.48
CA GLU A 45 5.23 10.45 7.58
C GLU A 45 6.67 10.44 7.03
N LEU A 46 6.99 9.49 6.15
CA LEU A 46 8.32 9.39 5.53
C LEU A 46 8.71 10.64 4.74
N ARG A 47 7.78 11.21 3.95
CA ARG A 47 8.02 12.46 3.21
C ARG A 47 8.30 13.64 4.13
N SER A 48 7.60 13.70 5.26
CA SER A 48 7.74 14.74 6.27
C SER A 48 9.08 14.65 6.99
N THR A 49 9.57 13.42 7.27
CA THR A 49 10.86 13.21 7.93
C THR A 49 12.06 13.30 6.98
N ALA A 50 11.86 13.04 5.68
CA ALA A 50 12.94 13.03 4.69
C ALA A 50 13.41 14.43 4.25
N HIS A 51 12.76 15.51 4.71
CA HIS A 51 13.20 16.89 4.53
C HIS A 51 13.64 17.50 5.87
N PRO A 52 14.92 17.39 6.27
CA PRO A 52 15.49 18.46 7.07
C PRO A 52 15.50 19.71 6.18
N SER A 53 14.83 20.77 6.62
CA SER A 53 15.00 22.11 6.03
C SER A 53 16.46 22.55 6.12
#